data_AF-A0A8J7SJ82-F1
#
_entry.id   AF-A0A8J7SJ82-F1
#
_cell.length_a   1.000
_cell.length_b   1.000
_cell.length_c   1.000
_cell.angle_alpha   90.00
_cell.angle_beta   90.00
_cell.angle_gamma   90.00
#
_symmetry.space_group_name_H-M   'P 1'
#
loop_
_entity.id
_entity.type
_entity.pdbx_description
1 polymer ?
#
loop_
_entity_poly.entity_id
_entity_poly.type
_entity_poly.pdbx_seq_one_letter_code
_entity_poly.pdbx_strand_id
1 'polypeptide(L)'
;MLMIDVKSINTAIFTPLFLAIGLAGASANDPAVNVSIQLDSGNCVLSWQANDQASGYKIWFSENLIDGFQLIDELADGSAASWQQQLDFACGFYKVEQLVDEVTTDPTTGFAAGSGTSDDPYQIAAAVHLQKLFSDSSLWGDSFKLTRNVSMAGVEVAAGVGTLEEPFSGEFDGNGFTISGLAINQPEASGVAMFSELYDARISNVVMDEVNIVGWADVSALAAYAEDSVIENCHVLGGSVTGVNAVGGVVGTLYYAEIISSSSAANITATQTGIGGLVGAMYGSTGLVEDCWASGNVSSSNSYVGGLVGDASNEAVIRNSYATGKVTGWEFVGGLVGLAQRKCVIEYCYSSSDVSSVMLAGKTSATRAGGLLGEAENSTVQYCYAAGNVTGYEMVGGLLGSCYNTAITECHSLAFVTAETSVGGLLGVHASGNLKRNYWSIDGSGQQSSAGSVTGLTAAEMAEQSSFVSWNASVWDFSGDYPVLIAQ
;
A
#
# COMPACT_ATOMS: atom_id res chain seq x y z
N MET A 1 -21.51 7.49 -2.57
CA MET A 1 -22.53 6.56 -3.11
C MET A 1 -23.60 6.34 -2.04
N LEU A 2 -24.84 6.76 -2.28
CA LEU A 2 -25.95 6.52 -1.34
C LEU A 2 -26.79 5.37 -1.90
N MET A 3 -26.87 4.23 -1.20
CA MET A 3 -27.77 3.13 -1.60
C MET A 3 -29.15 3.35 -0.99
N ILE A 4 -30.21 3.35 -1.80
CA ILE A 4 -31.59 3.47 -1.33
C ILE A 4 -32.28 2.12 -1.54
N ASP A 5 -32.72 1.50 -0.45
CA ASP A 5 -33.49 0.25 -0.44
C ASP A 5 -34.96 0.55 -0.76
N VAL A 6 -35.42 0.24 -1.98
CA VAL A 6 -36.82 0.45 -2.37
C VAL A 6 -37.66 -0.75 -1.90
N LYS A 7 -38.03 -0.74 -0.62
CA LYS A 7 -38.76 -1.84 0.04
C LYS A 7 -40.29 -1.85 -0.15
N SER A 8 -40.84 -1.20 -1.17
CA SER A 8 -42.30 -1.17 -1.34
C SER A 8 -42.76 -1.27 -2.79
N ILE A 9 -42.60 -2.45 -3.41
CA ILE A 9 -43.41 -2.82 -4.57
C ILE A 9 -43.99 -4.20 -4.30
N ASN A 10 -45.30 -4.23 -4.13
CA ASN A 10 -46.06 -5.38 -3.68
C ASN A 10 -46.63 -6.13 -4.89
N THR A 11 -45.79 -6.86 -5.62
CA THR A 11 -46.23 -7.91 -6.55
C THR A 11 -45.17 -9.02 -6.63
N ALA A 12 -45.64 -10.26 -6.48
CA ALA A 12 -44.81 -11.45 -6.46
C ALA A 12 -44.16 -11.70 -7.84
N ILE A 13 -42.83 -11.59 -7.92
CA ILE A 13 -41.90 -12.40 -8.73
C ILE A 13 -40.48 -12.14 -8.18
N PHE A 14 -39.67 -13.21 -8.17
CA PHE A 14 -38.32 -13.30 -7.61
C PHE A 14 -37.32 -12.30 -8.23
N THR A 15 -36.78 -11.40 -7.41
CA THR A 15 -35.35 -11.08 -7.17
C THR A 15 -35.25 -9.75 -6.43
N PRO A 16 -34.36 -9.57 -5.43
CA PRO A 16 -34.12 -8.26 -4.85
C PRO A 16 -33.51 -7.36 -5.93
N LEU A 17 -34.23 -6.31 -6.30
CA LEU A 17 -33.78 -5.28 -7.22
C LEU A 17 -32.90 -4.30 -6.43
N PHE A 18 -31.59 -4.31 -6.67
CA PHE A 18 -30.69 -3.33 -6.07
C PHE A 18 -30.60 -2.11 -7.00
N LEU A 19 -31.03 -0.95 -6.52
CA LEU A 19 -30.95 0.31 -7.25
C LEU A 19 -30.11 1.29 -6.42
N ALA A 20 -28.99 1.76 -6.97
CA ALA A 20 -28.16 2.79 -6.37
C ALA A 20 -28.04 3.97 -7.34
N ILE A 21 -28.32 5.17 -6.83
CA ILE A 21 -28.09 6.44 -7.53
C ILE A 21 -26.79 7.02 -6.97
N GLY A 22 -25.74 7.08 -7.78
CA GLY A 22 -24.46 7.67 -7.41
C GLY A 22 -24.39 9.13 -7.81
N LEU A 23 -24.59 10.07 -6.87
CA LEU A 23 -24.19 11.45 -7.04
C LEU A 23 -22.83 11.67 -6.35
N ALA A 24 -21.85 12.18 -7.09
CA ALA A 24 -20.65 12.76 -6.50
C ALA A 24 -20.83 14.29 -6.50
N GLY A 25 -20.87 14.90 -5.32
CA GLY A 25 -20.89 16.36 -5.16
C GLY A 25 -22.27 17.04 -5.05
N ALA A 26 -23.38 16.36 -5.37
CA ALA A 26 -24.73 16.91 -5.18
C ALA A 26 -25.65 15.93 -4.42
N SER A 27 -26.52 16.45 -3.55
CA SER A 27 -27.44 15.60 -2.77
C SER A 27 -28.46 14.90 -3.68
N ALA A 28 -29.12 13.83 -3.21
CA ALA A 28 -30.19 13.12 -3.94
C ALA A 28 -31.38 14.01 -4.40
N ASN A 29 -31.37 15.30 -4.03
CA ASN A 29 -32.30 16.34 -4.45
C ASN A 29 -31.53 17.56 -4.97
N ASP A 30 -30.60 17.39 -5.91
CA ASP A 30 -30.04 18.53 -6.64
C ASP A 30 -31.21 19.25 -7.34
N PRO A 31 -31.48 20.54 -7.03
CA PRO A 31 -32.57 21.26 -7.65
C PRO A 31 -32.40 21.37 -9.18
N ALA A 32 -31.19 21.19 -9.72
CA ALA A 32 -30.89 21.34 -11.15
C ALA A 32 -31.30 20.12 -12.00
N VAL A 33 -31.13 18.89 -11.50
CA VAL A 33 -31.42 17.65 -12.25
C VAL A 33 -32.14 16.65 -11.37
N ASN A 34 -33.33 16.23 -11.78
CA ASN A 34 -34.13 15.21 -11.12
C ASN A 34 -34.20 13.95 -11.99
N VAL A 35 -33.74 12.82 -11.47
CA VAL A 35 -33.77 11.53 -12.16
C VAL A 35 -34.85 10.67 -11.53
N SER A 36 -35.74 10.10 -12.35
CA SER A 36 -36.83 9.25 -11.88
C SER A 36 -36.92 7.95 -12.69
N ILE A 37 -37.35 6.88 -12.03
CA ILE A 37 -37.58 5.59 -12.66
C ILE A 37 -39.03 5.19 -12.37
N GLN A 38 -39.79 4.87 -13.42
CA GLN A 38 -41.13 4.34 -13.31
C GLN A 38 -41.16 2.86 -13.69
N LEU A 39 -41.79 2.05 -12.84
CA LEU A 39 -42.02 0.63 -13.10
C LEU A 39 -43.50 0.45 -13.44
N ASP A 40 -43.79 0.04 -14.68
CA ASP A 40 -45.16 -0.28 -15.10
C ASP A 40 -45.19 -1.67 -15.77
N SER A 41 -45.95 -2.58 -15.17
CA SER A 41 -46.38 -3.84 -15.79
C SER A 41 -45.28 -4.68 -16.47
N GLY A 42 -44.05 -4.67 -15.90
CA GLY A 42 -42.90 -5.44 -16.39
C GLY A 42 -41.86 -4.64 -17.17
N ASN A 43 -42.08 -3.34 -17.39
CA ASN A 43 -41.13 -2.44 -18.03
C ASN A 43 -40.53 -1.45 -17.02
N CYS A 44 -39.23 -1.18 -17.17
CA CYS A 44 -38.54 -0.11 -16.46
C CYS A 44 -38.41 1.09 -17.40
N VAL A 45 -39.01 2.22 -17.04
CA VAL A 45 -38.87 3.48 -17.79
C VAL A 45 -37.98 4.41 -16.99
N LEU A 46 -36.80 4.69 -17.52
CA LEU A 46 -35.93 5.74 -17.00
C LEU A 46 -36.37 7.08 -17.57
N SER A 47 -36.46 8.09 -16.72
CA SER A 47 -36.60 9.47 -17.14
C SER A 47 -35.74 10.40 -16.29
N TRP A 48 -35.35 11.53 -16.87
CA TRP A 48 -34.79 12.62 -16.11
C TRP A 48 -35.36 13.95 -16.59
N GLN A 49 -35.36 14.91 -15.67
CA GLN A 49 -35.81 16.28 -15.88
C GLN A 49 -34.74 17.21 -15.35
N ALA A 50 -34.16 18.00 -16.23
CA ALA A 50 -33.24 19.06 -15.86
C ALA A 50 -33.95 20.41 -15.95
N ASN A 51 -33.58 21.35 -15.07
CA ASN A 51 -33.98 22.74 -15.19
C ASN A 51 -32.83 23.58 -15.76
N ASP A 52 -33.07 24.89 -15.86
CA ASP A 52 -32.15 25.81 -16.51
C ASP A 52 -30.82 26.05 -15.74
N GLN A 53 -30.61 25.37 -14.61
CA GLN A 53 -29.38 25.41 -13.81
C GLN A 53 -28.45 24.21 -14.06
N ALA A 54 -28.86 23.27 -14.92
CA ALA A 54 -28.15 22.02 -15.15
C ALA A 54 -27.07 22.06 -16.26
N SER A 55 -26.59 23.24 -16.64
CA SER A 55 -25.54 23.36 -17.65
C SER A 55 -24.25 22.68 -17.20
N GLY A 56 -23.64 21.87 -18.07
CA GLY A 56 -22.38 21.16 -17.80
C GLY A 56 -22.53 19.82 -17.07
N TYR A 57 -23.75 19.34 -16.84
CA TYR A 57 -23.98 18.03 -16.24
C TYR A 57 -23.87 16.91 -17.28
N LYS A 58 -23.24 15.79 -16.88
CA LYS A 58 -23.18 14.55 -17.66
C LYS A 58 -23.95 13.43 -16.96
N ILE A 59 -24.74 12.69 -17.73
CA ILE A 59 -25.57 11.59 -17.24
C ILE A 59 -25.01 10.29 -17.79
N TRP A 60 -24.67 9.37 -16.88
CA TRP A 60 -24.08 8.08 -17.22
C TRP A 60 -24.95 6.91 -16.77
N PHE A 61 -24.92 5.83 -17.53
CA PHE A 61 -25.64 4.59 -17.28
C PHE A 61 -24.72 3.39 -17.32
N SER A 62 -24.99 2.40 -16.49
CA SER A 62 -24.40 1.07 -16.62
C SER A 62 -25.42 -0.02 -16.35
N GLU A 63 -25.35 -1.12 -17.09
CA GLU A 63 -26.20 -2.29 -16.84
C GLU A 63 -25.75 -3.08 -15.60
N ASN A 64 -24.46 -2.99 -15.21
CA ASN A 64 -23.94 -3.54 -13.96
C ASN A 64 -22.62 -2.86 -13.54
N LEU A 65 -22.23 -2.97 -12.27
CA LEU A 65 -21.02 -2.30 -11.75
C LEU A 65 -19.69 -2.74 -12.41
N ILE A 66 -19.68 -3.85 -13.16
CA ILE A 66 -18.45 -4.45 -13.72
C ILE A 66 -18.16 -3.90 -15.13
N ASP A 67 -19.20 -3.63 -15.91
CA ASP A 67 -19.07 -3.26 -17.34
C ASP A 67 -18.73 -1.77 -17.58
N GLY A 68 -18.59 -0.98 -16.51
CA GLY A 68 -18.31 0.45 -16.58
C GLY A 68 -19.52 1.30 -16.96
N PHE A 69 -19.40 2.62 -16.81
CA PHE A 69 -20.47 3.57 -17.09
C PHE A 69 -20.35 4.16 -18.50
N GLN A 70 -21.44 4.16 -19.26
CA GLN A 70 -21.57 4.77 -20.59
C GLN A 70 -22.27 6.12 -20.48
N LEU A 71 -21.74 7.13 -21.18
CA LEU A 71 -22.37 8.45 -21.26
C LEU A 71 -23.63 8.36 -22.12
N ILE A 72 -24.77 8.76 -21.57
CA ILE A 72 -26.05 8.74 -22.30
C ILE A 72 -26.56 10.14 -22.62
N ASP A 73 -26.16 11.18 -21.87
CA ASP A 73 -26.49 12.56 -22.21
C ASP A 73 -25.53 13.60 -21.60
N GLU A 74 -25.45 14.77 -22.24
CA GLU A 74 -24.68 15.94 -21.82
C GLU A 74 -25.51 17.23 -21.99
N LEU A 75 -25.71 17.95 -20.88
CA LEU A 75 -26.59 19.12 -20.83
C LEU A 75 -25.81 20.39 -21.21
N ALA A 76 -25.73 20.64 -22.52
CA ALA A 76 -24.80 21.61 -23.10
C ALA A 76 -25.16 23.10 -22.91
N ASP A 77 -26.38 23.46 -22.50
CA ASP A 77 -26.82 24.88 -22.58
C ASP A 77 -27.74 25.37 -21.46
N GLY A 78 -27.96 24.59 -20.40
CA GLY A 78 -28.87 25.00 -19.34
C GLY A 78 -30.30 25.26 -19.86
N SER A 79 -30.71 24.57 -20.94
CA SER A 79 -32.10 24.51 -21.33
C SER A 79 -32.79 23.34 -20.60
N ALA A 80 -34.01 23.57 -20.11
CA ALA A 80 -34.82 22.50 -19.57
C ALA A 80 -34.99 21.37 -20.60
N ALA A 81 -34.41 20.21 -20.28
CA ALA A 81 -34.45 19.02 -21.13
C ALA A 81 -35.11 17.87 -20.37
N SER A 82 -35.86 17.05 -21.10
CA SER A 82 -36.47 15.84 -20.60
C SER A 82 -36.22 14.71 -21.57
N TRP A 83 -35.77 13.57 -21.04
CA TRP A 83 -35.50 12.38 -21.82
C TRP A 83 -36.18 11.18 -21.18
N GLN A 84 -36.59 10.23 -22.02
CA GLN A 84 -37.24 8.99 -21.59
C GLN A 84 -36.74 7.83 -22.45
N GLN A 85 -36.32 6.75 -21.80
CA GLN A 85 -36.04 5.48 -22.46
C GLN A 85 -36.68 4.33 -21.71
N GLN A 86 -37.34 3.47 -22.47
CA GLN A 86 -37.81 2.19 -22.00
C GLN A 86 -36.64 1.19 -22.03
N LEU A 87 -36.35 0.57 -20.89
CA LEU A 87 -35.30 -0.44 -20.77
C LEU A 87 -35.96 -1.82 -20.83
N ASP A 88 -35.44 -2.67 -21.72
CA ASP A 88 -35.97 -4.02 -21.97
C ASP A 88 -35.53 -5.06 -20.92
N PHE A 89 -34.71 -4.67 -19.93
CA PHE A 89 -34.18 -5.58 -18.89
C PHE A 89 -34.17 -4.96 -17.47
N ALA A 90 -34.05 -5.82 -16.45
CA ALA A 90 -34.10 -5.46 -15.04
C ALA A 90 -32.81 -4.76 -14.55
N CYS A 91 -32.99 -3.57 -13.96
CA CYS A 91 -32.11 -2.78 -13.08
C CYS A 91 -30.63 -2.56 -13.47
N GLY A 92 -30.30 -1.32 -13.86
CA GLY A 92 -28.93 -0.79 -13.97
C GLY A 92 -28.62 0.36 -13.00
N PHE A 93 -27.38 0.86 -13.06
CA PHE A 93 -26.79 1.89 -12.19
C PHE A 93 -26.68 3.24 -12.92
N TYR A 94 -26.78 4.36 -12.19
CA TYR A 94 -26.65 5.70 -12.76
C TYR A 94 -25.71 6.60 -11.96
N LYS A 95 -25.00 7.47 -12.68
CA LYS A 95 -24.12 8.51 -12.13
C LYS A 95 -24.42 9.86 -12.79
N VAL A 96 -24.54 10.90 -11.97
CA VAL A 96 -24.70 12.29 -12.42
C VAL A 96 -23.56 13.12 -11.83
N GLU A 97 -22.82 13.82 -12.68
CA GLU A 97 -21.69 14.66 -12.27
C GLU A 97 -21.78 16.04 -12.90
N GLN A 98 -21.52 17.08 -12.10
CA GLN A 98 -21.38 18.45 -12.55
C GLN A 98 -19.93 18.67 -13.02
N LEU A 99 -19.75 19.07 -14.28
CA LEU A 99 -18.48 19.68 -14.70
C LEU A 99 -18.45 21.09 -14.11
N VAL A 100 -17.65 21.28 -13.06
CA VAL A 100 -17.21 22.63 -12.73
C VAL A 100 -16.24 23.02 -13.83
N ASP A 101 -16.60 24.02 -14.63
CA ASP A 101 -15.74 24.56 -15.68
C ASP A 101 -14.29 24.61 -15.17
N GLU A 102 -13.42 23.87 -15.86
CA GLU A 102 -11.99 24.04 -15.77
C GLU A 102 -11.73 25.54 -15.98
N VAL A 103 -11.34 26.21 -14.90
CA VAL A 103 -10.81 27.56 -15.01
C VAL A 103 -9.67 27.49 -16.02
N THR A 104 -9.93 28.16 -17.13
CA THR A 104 -9.11 28.37 -18.30
C THR A 104 -7.69 28.79 -17.91
N THR A 105 -6.76 27.86 -17.98
CA THR A 105 -5.43 28.13 -18.51
C THR A 105 -5.19 27.14 -19.62
N ASP A 106 -4.94 27.67 -20.82
CA ASP A 106 -4.51 26.94 -22.01
C ASP A 106 -3.62 25.73 -21.64
N PRO A 107 -4.04 24.48 -21.94
CA PRO A 107 -3.31 23.27 -21.55
C PRO A 107 -2.02 23.05 -22.36
N THR A 108 -1.46 24.06 -23.02
CA THR A 108 -0.30 23.88 -23.91
C THR A 108 1.03 24.50 -23.47
N THR A 109 1.15 25.19 -22.31
CA THR A 109 2.49 25.67 -21.90
C THR A 109 2.88 25.69 -20.41
N GLY A 110 1.97 25.76 -19.41
CA GLY A 110 2.36 26.04 -18.01
C GLY A 110 1.63 25.23 -16.92
N PHE A 111 2.12 25.38 -15.68
CA PHE A 111 1.45 24.93 -14.45
C PHE A 111 0.33 25.91 -14.04
N ALA A 112 -0.49 25.56 -13.05
CA ALA A 112 -1.61 26.42 -12.61
C ALA A 112 -1.12 27.79 -12.08
N ALA A 113 0.02 27.78 -11.39
CA ALA A 113 0.72 28.93 -10.85
C ALA A 113 2.12 28.46 -10.36
N GLY A 114 2.89 29.39 -9.79
CA GLY A 114 4.21 29.12 -9.24
C GLY A 114 5.36 29.29 -10.24
N SER A 115 6.56 29.45 -9.71
CA SER A 115 7.80 29.62 -10.46
C SER A 115 8.76 28.42 -10.32
N GLY A 116 8.39 27.41 -9.54
CA GLY A 116 9.20 26.20 -9.33
C GLY A 116 10.25 26.33 -8.22
N THR A 117 10.24 27.43 -7.47
CA THR A 117 11.12 27.60 -6.30
C THR A 117 10.46 27.05 -5.04
N SER A 118 11.23 26.71 -4.00
CA SER A 118 10.67 26.21 -2.74
C SER A 118 9.67 27.19 -2.07
N ASP A 119 9.91 28.51 -2.21
CA ASP A 119 8.99 29.55 -1.71
C ASP A 119 7.75 29.77 -2.60
N ASP A 120 7.80 29.35 -3.86
CA ASP A 120 6.74 29.53 -4.85
C ASP A 120 6.67 28.33 -5.82
N PRO A 121 6.26 27.14 -5.30
CA PRO A 121 6.32 25.89 -6.03
C PRO A 121 5.30 25.87 -7.17
N TYR A 122 5.61 25.11 -8.23
CA TYR A 122 4.66 24.88 -9.31
C TYR A 122 3.40 24.18 -8.80
N GLN A 123 2.24 24.78 -9.08
CA GLN A 123 0.96 24.29 -8.63
C GLN A 123 0.37 23.27 -9.61
N ILE A 124 0.23 22.04 -9.12
CA ILE A 124 -0.36 20.93 -9.86
C ILE A 124 -1.85 20.85 -9.50
N ALA A 125 -2.69 20.95 -10.52
CA ALA A 125 -4.14 21.05 -10.37
C ALA A 125 -4.91 20.15 -11.35
N ALA A 126 -4.21 19.42 -12.22
CA ALA A 126 -4.79 18.58 -13.26
C ALA A 126 -3.75 17.57 -13.75
N ALA A 127 -4.21 16.51 -14.41
CA ALA A 127 -3.35 15.46 -14.95
C ALA A 127 -2.30 16.00 -15.93
N VAL A 128 -2.68 16.98 -16.75
CA VAL A 128 -1.79 17.61 -17.73
C VAL A 128 -0.56 18.27 -17.10
N HIS A 129 -0.65 18.75 -15.85
CA HIS A 129 0.51 19.30 -15.12
C HIS A 129 1.46 18.18 -14.68
N LEU A 130 0.93 17.04 -14.24
CA LEU A 130 1.75 15.86 -13.96
C LEU A 130 2.39 15.31 -15.23
N GLN A 131 1.65 15.24 -16.35
CA GLN A 131 2.20 14.84 -17.66
C GLN A 131 3.36 15.73 -18.09
N LYS A 132 3.28 17.05 -17.84
CA LYS A 132 4.38 17.98 -18.07
C LYS A 132 5.61 17.61 -17.22
N LEU A 133 5.43 17.36 -15.93
CA LEU A 133 6.52 16.91 -15.04
C LEU A 133 7.14 15.58 -15.52
N PHE A 134 6.33 14.62 -15.98
CA PHE A 134 6.83 13.35 -16.52
C PHE A 134 7.66 13.51 -17.80
N SER A 135 7.42 14.55 -18.60
CA SER A 135 7.97 14.66 -19.97
C SER A 135 9.05 15.73 -20.14
N ASP A 136 9.28 16.57 -19.14
CA ASP A 136 10.20 17.71 -19.21
C ASP A 136 11.25 17.63 -18.09
N SER A 137 12.42 17.08 -18.40
CA SER A 137 13.50 16.89 -17.41
C SER A 137 14.12 18.19 -16.92
N SER A 138 13.88 19.31 -17.61
CA SER A 138 14.32 20.63 -17.13
C SER A 138 13.64 21.06 -15.82
N LEU A 139 12.55 20.39 -15.45
CA LEU A 139 11.76 20.63 -14.26
C LEU A 139 12.17 19.79 -13.04
N TRP A 140 13.06 18.80 -13.21
CA TRP A 140 13.32 17.78 -12.18
C TRP A 140 14.17 18.27 -11.00
N GLY A 141 14.63 19.51 -11.03
CA GLY A 141 15.23 20.21 -9.88
C GLY A 141 14.31 21.23 -9.21
N ASP A 142 13.05 21.37 -9.67
CA ASP A 142 12.11 22.38 -9.18
C ASP A 142 11.21 21.85 -8.05
N SER A 143 10.50 22.75 -7.38
CA SER A 143 9.52 22.45 -6.33
C SER A 143 8.09 22.41 -6.87
N PHE A 144 7.30 21.42 -6.45
CA PHE A 144 5.93 21.16 -6.87
C PHE A 144 5.00 21.01 -5.68
N LYS A 145 3.74 21.44 -5.86
CA LYS A 145 2.70 21.28 -4.84
C LYS A 145 1.35 20.96 -5.46
N LEU A 146 0.66 19.94 -4.95
CA LEU A 146 -0.73 19.68 -5.32
C LEU A 146 -1.66 20.73 -4.71
N THR A 147 -2.64 21.16 -5.51
CA THR A 147 -3.68 22.12 -5.09
C THR A 147 -5.10 21.58 -5.18
N ARG A 148 -5.23 20.36 -5.71
CA ARG A 148 -6.45 19.55 -5.71
C ARG A 148 -6.11 18.09 -5.96
N ASN A 149 -7.08 17.21 -5.77
CA ASN A 149 -7.00 15.83 -6.21
C ASN A 149 -6.82 15.77 -7.74
N VAL A 150 -5.95 14.87 -8.20
CA VAL A 150 -5.63 14.69 -9.61
C VAL A 150 -5.88 13.23 -10.01
N SER A 151 -6.70 13.01 -11.03
CA SER A 151 -6.91 11.68 -11.60
C SER A 151 -6.00 11.46 -12.80
N MET A 152 -5.25 10.36 -12.77
CA MET A 152 -4.40 9.85 -13.85
C MET A 152 -5.07 8.69 -14.61
N ALA A 153 -6.34 8.40 -14.33
CA ALA A 153 -7.06 7.32 -15.01
C ALA A 153 -7.16 7.58 -16.52
N GLY A 154 -6.72 6.61 -17.32
CA GLY A 154 -6.68 6.72 -18.79
C GLY A 154 -5.57 7.63 -19.34
N VAL A 155 -4.71 8.16 -18.46
CA VAL A 155 -3.57 8.97 -18.86
C VAL A 155 -2.39 8.05 -19.17
N GLU A 156 -1.86 8.15 -20.39
CA GLU A 156 -0.65 7.42 -20.76
C GLU A 156 0.58 8.05 -20.11
N VAL A 157 1.28 7.25 -19.30
CA VAL A 157 2.57 7.62 -18.68
C VAL A 157 3.66 6.76 -19.30
N ALA A 158 4.48 7.38 -20.15
CA ALA A 158 5.50 6.68 -20.92
C ALA A 158 6.70 6.25 -20.09
N ALA A 159 7.02 6.96 -19.00
CA ALA A 159 8.06 6.68 -18.00
C ALA A 159 7.81 7.54 -16.74
N GLY A 160 8.40 7.15 -15.62
CA GLY A 160 8.42 7.96 -14.40
C GLY A 160 9.35 9.17 -14.49
N VAL A 161 9.32 10.00 -13.45
CA VAL A 161 10.13 11.21 -13.29
C VAL A 161 11.54 10.83 -12.82
N GLY A 162 12.58 11.35 -13.48
CA GLY A 162 13.97 11.09 -13.12
C GLY A 162 14.58 9.93 -13.90
N THR A 163 15.90 10.00 -14.08
CA THR A 163 16.73 8.93 -14.66
C THR A 163 18.05 8.87 -13.90
N LEU A 164 18.83 7.82 -14.09
CA LEU A 164 20.17 7.72 -13.50
C LEU A 164 21.09 8.91 -13.88
N GLU A 165 20.89 9.50 -15.05
CA GLU A 165 21.73 10.60 -15.56
C GLU A 165 21.18 11.98 -15.16
N GLU A 166 19.86 12.07 -14.97
CA GLU A 166 19.12 13.27 -14.58
C GLU A 166 18.09 12.85 -13.51
N PRO A 167 18.49 12.64 -12.24
CA PRO A 167 17.56 12.26 -11.19
C PRO A 167 16.66 13.44 -10.81
N PHE A 168 15.49 13.14 -10.26
CA PHE A 168 14.71 14.18 -9.59
C PHE A 168 15.41 14.56 -8.28
N SER A 169 15.68 15.85 -8.11
CA SER A 169 16.37 16.45 -6.96
C SER A 169 15.57 17.60 -6.33
N GLY A 170 14.35 17.81 -6.81
CA GLY A 170 13.45 18.85 -6.34
C GLY A 170 12.63 18.46 -5.11
N GLU A 171 11.57 19.23 -4.89
CA GLU A 171 10.59 19.00 -3.82
C GLU A 171 9.22 18.67 -4.41
N PHE A 172 8.52 17.69 -3.86
CA PHE A 172 7.14 17.40 -4.24
C PHE A 172 6.26 17.31 -2.99
N ASP A 173 5.37 18.28 -2.80
CA ASP A 173 4.39 18.33 -1.71
C ASP A 173 2.99 17.96 -2.20
N GLY A 174 2.51 16.77 -1.84
CA GLY A 174 1.15 16.33 -2.13
C GLY A 174 0.08 17.12 -1.36
N ASN A 175 0.44 17.87 -0.33
CA ASN A 175 -0.42 18.81 0.41
C ASN A 175 -1.77 18.19 0.86
N GLY A 176 -1.79 16.88 1.12
CA GLY A 176 -2.97 16.13 1.53
C GLY A 176 -3.97 15.83 0.40
N PHE A 177 -3.63 16.12 -0.85
CA PHE A 177 -4.45 15.77 -2.02
C PHE A 177 -4.04 14.41 -2.59
N THR A 178 -4.99 13.78 -3.28
CA THR A 178 -4.83 12.44 -3.85
C THR A 178 -4.45 12.48 -5.32
N ILE A 179 -3.50 11.63 -5.72
CA ILE A 179 -3.24 11.21 -7.10
C ILE A 179 -3.89 9.84 -7.30
N SER A 180 -4.96 9.76 -8.09
CA SER A 180 -5.72 8.51 -8.27
C SER A 180 -5.52 7.88 -9.64
N GLY A 181 -5.53 6.55 -9.73
CA GLY A 181 -5.58 5.82 -11.00
C GLY A 181 -4.30 5.90 -11.83
N LEU A 182 -3.15 6.12 -11.19
CA LEU A 182 -1.85 6.10 -11.89
C LEU A 182 -1.55 4.69 -12.39
N ALA A 183 -1.36 4.55 -13.70
CA ALA A 183 -0.96 3.30 -14.32
C ALA A 183 0.33 3.47 -15.13
N ILE A 184 1.31 2.59 -14.91
CA ILE A 184 2.54 2.50 -15.68
C ILE A 184 2.77 1.03 -16.01
N ASN A 185 2.89 0.69 -17.30
CA ASN A 185 3.03 -0.69 -17.74
C ASN A 185 4.26 -0.86 -18.64
N GLN A 186 5.38 -1.23 -18.01
CA GLN A 186 6.68 -1.41 -18.64
C GLN A 186 7.35 -2.72 -18.16
N PRO A 187 6.83 -3.89 -18.52
CA PRO A 187 7.24 -5.18 -17.94
C PRO A 187 8.71 -5.57 -18.17
N GLU A 188 9.40 -4.87 -19.08
CA GLU A 188 10.80 -5.10 -19.42
C GLU A 188 11.75 -4.01 -18.89
N ALA A 189 11.23 -2.94 -18.27
CA ALA A 189 12.02 -1.81 -17.82
C ALA A 189 12.32 -1.85 -16.31
N SER A 190 13.49 -1.36 -15.93
CA SER A 190 13.79 -1.02 -14.53
C SER A 190 13.36 0.41 -14.21
N GLY A 191 13.24 0.73 -12.92
CA GLY A 191 13.00 2.11 -12.49
C GLY A 191 11.55 2.54 -12.69
N VAL A 192 10.58 1.64 -12.44
CA VAL A 192 9.18 1.89 -12.79
C VAL A 192 8.38 2.34 -11.57
N ALA A 193 8.13 3.65 -11.48
CA ALA A 193 7.31 4.30 -10.46
C ALA A 193 6.90 5.72 -10.93
N MET A 194 6.15 6.47 -10.11
CA MET A 194 5.92 7.89 -10.36
C MET A 194 7.24 8.67 -10.46
N PHE A 195 8.16 8.43 -9.54
CA PHE A 195 9.54 8.90 -9.57
C PHE A 195 10.46 7.71 -9.85
N SER A 196 10.98 7.61 -11.05
CA SER A 196 11.92 6.57 -11.45
C SER A 196 13.24 6.66 -10.66
N GLU A 197 13.76 7.87 -10.46
CA GLU A 197 15.05 8.08 -9.77
C GLU A 197 14.98 9.35 -8.91
N LEU A 198 15.24 9.22 -7.60
CA LEU A 198 15.41 10.34 -6.67
C LEU A 198 16.86 10.44 -6.20
N TYR A 199 17.40 11.65 -6.18
CA TYR A 199 18.71 11.96 -5.60
C TYR A 199 18.66 13.31 -4.89
N ASP A 200 18.96 13.36 -3.58
CA ASP A 200 18.87 14.58 -2.76
C ASP A 200 17.49 15.27 -2.86
N ALA A 201 16.42 14.47 -2.98
CA ALA A 201 15.06 14.95 -3.18
C ALA A 201 14.23 14.91 -1.88
N ARG A 202 13.17 15.73 -1.85
CA ARG A 202 12.18 15.69 -0.77
C ARG A 202 10.77 15.46 -1.31
N ILE A 203 10.20 14.32 -0.96
CA ILE A 203 8.82 13.94 -1.33
C ILE A 203 7.98 13.91 -0.05
N SER A 204 6.90 14.68 0.00
CA SER A 204 6.07 14.77 1.21
C SER A 204 4.57 14.82 0.95
N ASN A 205 3.78 14.32 1.88
CA ASN A 205 2.31 14.46 1.91
C ASN A 205 1.59 13.91 0.66
N VAL A 206 2.17 12.92 -0.02
CA VAL A 206 1.61 12.34 -1.25
C VAL A 206 0.64 11.22 -0.89
N VAL A 207 -0.60 11.32 -1.36
CA VAL A 207 -1.58 10.23 -1.26
C VAL A 207 -1.83 9.67 -2.65
N MET A 208 -1.59 8.38 -2.85
CA MET A 208 -1.85 7.67 -4.10
C MET A 208 -2.97 6.67 -3.90
N ASP A 209 -3.94 6.65 -4.80
CA ASP A 209 -5.07 5.71 -4.77
C ASP A 209 -5.19 4.96 -6.09
N GLU A 210 -5.63 3.70 -6.03
CA GLU A 210 -5.85 2.83 -7.19
C GLU A 210 -4.66 2.76 -8.17
N VAL A 211 -3.44 2.52 -7.66
CA VAL A 211 -2.25 2.41 -8.53
C VAL A 211 -2.22 1.08 -9.31
N ASN A 212 -1.69 1.09 -10.52
CA ASN A 212 -1.41 -0.14 -11.29
C ASN A 212 -0.04 -0.05 -11.98
N ILE A 213 0.98 -0.55 -11.30
CA ILE A 213 2.36 -0.44 -11.77
C ILE A 213 2.90 -1.82 -12.15
N VAL A 214 3.47 -1.94 -13.34
CA VAL A 214 4.09 -3.16 -13.86
C VAL A 214 5.48 -2.82 -14.39
N GLY A 215 6.52 -3.45 -13.83
CA GLY A 215 7.91 -3.23 -14.19
C GLY A 215 8.76 -4.51 -14.14
N TRP A 216 10.08 -4.37 -14.35
CA TRP A 216 11.05 -5.44 -14.19
C TRP A 216 11.80 -5.36 -12.85
N ALA A 217 12.71 -4.40 -12.67
CA ALA A 217 13.45 -4.22 -11.42
C ALA A 217 13.27 -2.80 -10.85
N ASP A 218 13.34 -2.65 -9.54
CA ASP A 218 13.11 -1.37 -8.86
C ASP A 218 11.72 -0.83 -9.24
N VAL A 219 10.68 -1.46 -8.68
CA VAL A 219 9.29 -1.21 -9.07
C VAL A 219 8.48 -0.82 -7.84
N SER A 220 7.78 0.30 -7.92
CA SER A 220 6.92 0.79 -6.83
C SER A 220 5.88 1.79 -7.31
N ALA A 221 4.99 2.24 -6.42
CA ALA A 221 4.07 3.32 -6.75
C ALA A 221 4.76 4.69 -6.78
N LEU A 222 5.54 5.02 -5.75
CA LEU A 222 6.03 6.37 -5.54
C LEU A 222 7.44 6.57 -6.09
N ALA A 223 8.44 5.84 -5.58
CA ALA A 223 9.83 6.00 -6.01
C ALA A 223 10.48 4.65 -6.33
N ALA A 224 10.97 4.43 -7.54
CA ALA A 224 11.59 3.17 -7.88
C ALA A 224 12.95 3.02 -7.19
N TYR A 225 13.78 4.05 -7.29
CA TYR A 225 15.05 4.15 -6.57
C TYR A 225 15.14 5.52 -5.88
N ALA A 226 15.56 5.52 -4.62
CA ALA A 226 15.75 6.74 -3.83
C ALA A 226 17.11 6.74 -3.14
N GLU A 227 17.94 7.72 -3.47
CA GLU A 227 19.27 7.93 -2.89
C GLU A 227 19.38 9.30 -2.21
N ASP A 228 19.97 9.33 -1.01
CA ASP A 228 20.17 10.55 -0.21
C ASP A 228 18.90 11.43 -0.10
N SER A 229 17.72 10.81 -0.16
CA SER A 229 16.42 11.48 -0.28
C SER A 229 15.54 11.24 0.94
N VAL A 230 14.55 12.11 1.14
CA VAL A 230 13.56 11.99 2.24
C VAL A 230 12.16 11.82 1.66
N ILE A 231 11.48 10.75 2.07
CA ILE A 231 10.08 10.46 1.73
C ILE A 231 9.27 10.46 3.03
N GLU A 232 8.38 11.43 3.17
CA GLU A 232 7.69 11.70 4.44
C GLU A 232 6.16 11.80 4.26
N ASN A 233 5.39 11.13 5.12
CA ASN A 233 3.93 11.23 5.11
C ASN A 233 3.31 10.87 3.72
N CYS A 234 3.80 9.78 3.13
CA CYS A 234 3.39 9.31 1.81
C CYS A 234 2.61 7.99 1.91
N HIS A 235 1.43 7.95 1.29
CA HIS A 235 0.48 6.84 1.48
C HIS A 235 -0.03 6.29 0.16
N VAL A 236 0.17 4.99 -0.07
CA VAL A 236 -0.47 4.25 -1.16
C VAL A 236 -1.68 3.50 -0.58
N LEU A 237 -2.88 3.97 -0.90
CA LEU A 237 -4.14 3.49 -0.31
C LEU A 237 -4.63 2.16 -0.86
N GLY A 238 -4.18 1.78 -2.05
CA GLY A 238 -4.59 0.54 -2.71
C GLY A 238 -4.07 0.45 -4.13
N GLY A 239 -4.38 -0.67 -4.78
CA GLY A 239 -3.90 -1.00 -6.13
C GLY A 239 -2.94 -2.18 -6.15
N SER A 240 -2.17 -2.29 -7.23
CA SER A 240 -1.21 -3.37 -7.45
C SER A 240 0.13 -2.87 -7.99
N VAL A 241 1.20 -3.46 -7.48
CA VAL A 241 2.58 -3.30 -8.00
C VAL A 241 3.10 -4.68 -8.36
N THR A 242 3.43 -4.87 -9.64
CA THR A 242 3.95 -6.13 -10.18
C THR A 242 5.35 -5.92 -10.73
N GLY A 243 6.31 -6.71 -10.26
CA GLY A 243 7.69 -6.64 -10.73
C GLY A 243 8.42 -7.97 -10.74
N VAL A 244 9.74 -7.92 -10.87
CA VAL A 244 10.62 -9.10 -10.82
C VAL A 244 11.53 -9.02 -9.61
N ASN A 245 12.30 -7.93 -9.44
CA ASN A 245 13.28 -7.75 -8.36
C ASN A 245 13.14 -6.37 -7.72
N ALA A 246 13.43 -6.24 -6.42
CA ALA A 246 13.34 -4.97 -5.68
C ALA A 246 11.98 -4.29 -5.86
N VAL A 247 10.92 -4.94 -5.38
CA VAL A 247 9.55 -4.46 -5.54
C VAL A 247 9.00 -4.03 -4.19
N GLY A 248 8.56 -2.78 -4.10
CA GLY A 248 7.94 -2.21 -2.91
C GLY A 248 6.65 -1.47 -3.22
N GLY A 249 5.83 -1.22 -2.20
CA GLY A 249 4.62 -0.42 -2.38
C GLY A 249 4.93 1.06 -2.56
N VAL A 250 5.84 1.61 -1.74
CA VAL A 250 6.25 3.02 -1.79
C VAL A 250 7.59 3.15 -2.49
N VAL A 251 8.59 2.35 -2.10
CA VAL A 251 9.94 2.43 -2.67
C VAL A 251 10.43 1.07 -3.17
N GLY A 252 11.00 1.00 -4.38
CA GLY A 252 11.67 -0.21 -4.86
C GLY A 252 12.96 -0.45 -4.08
N THR A 253 13.93 0.46 -4.24
CA THR A 253 15.22 0.46 -3.54
C THR A 253 15.46 1.79 -2.80
N LEU A 254 15.81 1.70 -1.51
CA LEU A 254 16.15 2.82 -0.64
C LEU A 254 17.65 2.79 -0.30
N TYR A 255 18.42 3.81 -0.68
CA TYR A 255 19.87 3.83 -0.56
C TYR A 255 20.36 5.10 0.16
N TYR A 256 20.87 4.98 1.40
CA TYR A 256 21.20 6.15 2.25
C TYR A 256 20.05 7.16 2.46
N ALA A 257 18.82 6.73 2.19
CA ALA A 257 17.62 7.55 2.19
C ALA A 257 16.66 7.17 3.33
N GLU A 258 15.68 8.03 3.58
CA GLU A 258 14.76 7.90 4.71
C GLU A 258 13.30 7.82 4.24
N ILE A 259 12.54 6.91 4.85
CA ILE A 259 11.07 6.86 4.73
C ILE A 259 10.49 7.01 6.12
N ILE A 260 9.65 8.04 6.30
CA ILE A 260 9.08 8.42 7.59
C ILE A 260 7.57 8.55 7.48
N SER A 261 6.83 8.05 8.47
CA SER A 261 5.38 8.23 8.60
C SER A 261 4.58 7.83 7.35
N SER A 262 5.00 6.78 6.66
CA SER A 262 4.49 6.43 5.32
C SER A 262 3.88 5.03 5.30
N SER A 263 3.00 4.77 4.31
CA SER A 263 2.28 3.51 4.28
C SER A 263 1.96 2.96 2.90
N SER A 264 1.74 1.64 2.83
CA SER A 264 1.25 0.97 1.63
C SER A 264 0.20 -0.09 1.92
N ALA A 265 -0.94 0.03 1.24
CA ALA A 265 -1.97 -1.00 1.15
C ALA A 265 -2.01 -1.66 -0.24
N ALA A 266 -1.04 -1.38 -1.12
CA ALA A 266 -0.94 -1.99 -2.44
C ALA A 266 -0.60 -3.49 -2.35
N ASN A 267 -1.22 -4.30 -3.22
CA ASN A 267 -0.85 -5.70 -3.36
C ASN A 267 0.43 -5.83 -4.21
N ILE A 268 1.44 -6.50 -3.66
CA ILE A 268 2.75 -6.65 -4.28
C ILE A 268 2.91 -8.06 -4.82
N THR A 269 3.20 -8.18 -6.11
CA THR A 269 3.50 -9.46 -6.76
C THR A 269 4.85 -9.40 -7.45
N ALA A 270 5.71 -10.39 -7.18
CA ALA A 270 7.00 -10.49 -7.83
C ALA A 270 7.44 -11.93 -8.09
N THR A 271 8.54 -12.09 -8.83
CA THR A 271 9.04 -13.41 -9.22
C THR A 271 10.48 -13.69 -8.79
N GLN A 272 11.18 -12.70 -8.25
CA GLN A 272 12.52 -12.83 -7.67
C GLN A 272 12.58 -12.19 -6.26
N THR A 273 13.68 -11.52 -5.96
CA THR A 273 14.12 -11.18 -4.60
C THR A 273 13.88 -9.73 -4.21
N GLY A 274 13.94 -9.44 -2.90
CA GLY A 274 13.84 -8.08 -2.37
C GLY A 274 12.43 -7.53 -2.51
N ILE A 275 11.45 -8.24 -1.93
CA ILE A 275 10.04 -7.93 -2.11
C ILE A 275 9.46 -7.53 -0.76
N GLY A 276 8.97 -6.29 -0.66
CA GLY A 276 8.37 -5.75 0.56
C GLY A 276 7.04 -5.06 0.29
N GLY A 277 6.17 -5.01 1.30
CA GLY A 277 4.91 -4.26 1.16
C GLY A 277 5.11 -2.75 1.08
N LEU A 278 6.18 -2.23 1.69
CA LEU A 278 6.56 -0.81 1.65
C LEU A 278 7.84 -0.60 0.83
N VAL A 279 8.91 -1.34 1.15
CA VAL A 279 10.24 -1.21 0.53
C VAL A 279 10.72 -2.55 0.00
N GLY A 280 11.13 -2.62 -1.27
CA GLY A 280 11.72 -3.84 -1.82
C GLY A 280 13.05 -4.17 -1.16
N ALA A 281 14.02 -3.25 -1.25
CA ALA A 281 15.32 -3.37 -0.61
C ALA A 281 15.81 -2.05 0.00
N MET A 282 16.52 -2.12 1.12
CA MET A 282 17.14 -0.95 1.75
C MET A 282 18.60 -1.21 2.10
N TYR A 283 19.45 -0.22 1.84
CA TYR A 283 20.88 -0.28 2.07
C TYR A 283 21.44 1.06 2.57
N GLY A 284 22.60 0.97 3.23
CA GLY A 284 23.41 2.14 3.60
C GLY A 284 23.21 2.54 5.05
N SER A 285 24.26 3.11 5.65
CA SER A 285 24.35 3.39 7.09
C SER A 285 23.39 4.47 7.58
N THR A 286 22.73 5.19 6.68
CA THR A 286 21.68 6.17 6.98
C THR A 286 20.30 5.71 6.49
N GLY A 287 20.19 4.50 5.93
CA GLY A 287 18.91 3.96 5.47
C GLY A 287 17.94 3.79 6.64
N LEU A 288 16.81 4.51 6.62
CA LEU A 288 15.83 4.55 7.71
C LEU A 288 14.42 4.27 7.20
N VAL A 289 13.71 3.37 7.90
CA VAL A 289 12.25 3.22 7.81
C VAL A 289 11.68 3.42 9.21
N GLU A 290 10.93 4.51 9.41
CA GLU A 290 10.39 4.92 10.72
C GLU A 290 8.90 5.27 10.66
N ASP A 291 8.15 4.82 11.65
CA ASP A 291 6.71 5.10 11.80
C ASP A 291 5.90 4.69 10.54
N CYS A 292 6.30 3.57 9.92
CA CYS A 292 5.73 3.12 8.66
C CYS A 292 4.92 1.83 8.78
N TRP A 293 3.98 1.62 7.85
CA TRP A 293 3.23 0.37 7.83
C TRP A 293 2.84 -0.14 6.45
N ALA A 294 2.64 -1.45 6.36
CA ALA A 294 2.13 -2.10 5.17
C ALA A 294 1.00 -3.09 5.48
N SER A 295 -0.11 -2.98 4.75
CA SER A 295 -1.29 -3.85 4.92
C SER A 295 -1.68 -4.63 3.66
N GLY A 296 -1.09 -4.31 2.51
CA GLY A 296 -1.29 -5.04 1.26
C GLY A 296 -0.63 -6.42 1.28
N ASN A 297 -1.16 -7.37 0.52
CA ASN A 297 -0.59 -8.72 0.45
C ASN A 297 0.71 -8.71 -0.37
N VAL A 298 1.69 -9.50 0.05
CA VAL A 298 2.99 -9.65 -0.62
C VAL A 298 3.15 -11.09 -1.07
N SER A 299 3.39 -11.30 -2.37
CA SER A 299 3.56 -12.64 -2.93
C SER A 299 4.77 -12.69 -3.88
N SER A 300 5.69 -13.60 -3.61
CA SER A 300 6.79 -13.94 -4.52
C SER A 300 7.00 -15.46 -4.61
N SER A 301 7.50 -15.93 -5.74
CA SER A 301 7.93 -17.32 -5.93
C SER A 301 9.40 -17.56 -5.51
N ASN A 302 10.04 -16.59 -4.86
CA ASN A 302 11.45 -16.62 -4.54
C ASN A 302 11.77 -16.09 -3.13
N SER A 303 13.03 -15.70 -2.92
CA SER A 303 13.61 -15.39 -1.62
C SER A 303 13.49 -13.92 -1.20
N TYR A 304 13.73 -13.61 0.08
CA TYR A 304 13.75 -12.25 0.66
C TYR A 304 12.40 -11.52 0.51
N VAL A 305 11.40 -12.06 1.19
CA VAL A 305 10.01 -11.57 1.12
C VAL A 305 9.59 -11.10 2.50
N GLY A 306 9.35 -9.80 2.64
CA GLY A 306 8.89 -9.17 3.88
C GLY A 306 7.52 -8.53 3.72
N GLY A 307 6.73 -8.47 4.79
CA GLY A 307 5.49 -7.69 4.77
C GLY A 307 5.73 -6.19 4.71
N LEU A 308 6.84 -5.68 5.27
CA LEU A 308 7.24 -4.28 5.20
C LEU A 308 8.46 -4.09 4.28
N VAL A 309 9.56 -4.79 4.57
CA VAL A 309 10.85 -4.66 3.86
C VAL A 309 11.35 -6.02 3.37
N GLY A 310 11.70 -6.15 2.09
CA GLY A 310 12.20 -7.42 1.54
C GLY A 310 13.61 -7.78 2.03
N ASP A 311 14.59 -6.95 1.67
CA ASP A 311 16.01 -7.10 2.06
C ASP A 311 16.51 -5.82 2.74
N ALA A 312 16.97 -5.93 3.97
CA ALA A 312 17.60 -4.84 4.72
C ALA A 312 19.07 -5.18 4.97
N SER A 313 19.97 -4.28 4.60
CA SER A 313 21.39 -4.47 4.89
C SER A 313 22.21 -3.21 5.11
N ASN A 314 23.46 -3.41 5.56
CA ASN A 314 24.49 -2.37 5.70
C ASN A 314 24.08 -1.26 6.67
N GLU A 315 23.86 -1.62 7.94
CA GLU A 315 23.54 -0.66 9.02
C GLU A 315 22.15 0.02 8.89
N ALA A 316 21.29 -0.48 7.99
CA ALA A 316 19.90 -0.07 7.86
C ALA A 316 19.10 -0.18 9.18
N VAL A 317 18.22 0.80 9.42
CA VAL A 317 17.38 0.89 10.62
C VAL A 317 15.90 0.84 10.27
N ILE A 318 15.16 -0.04 10.94
CA ILE A 318 13.70 -0.15 10.84
C ILE A 318 13.13 0.00 12.24
N ARG A 319 12.31 1.02 12.48
CA ARG A 319 11.75 1.26 13.82
C ARG A 319 10.31 1.74 13.82
N ASN A 320 9.60 1.49 14.92
CA ASN A 320 8.20 1.90 15.13
C ASN A 320 7.29 1.52 13.96
N SER A 321 7.51 0.37 13.34
CA SER A 321 6.89 0.02 12.07
C SER A 321 6.23 -1.34 12.12
N TYR A 322 5.21 -1.54 11.28
CA TYR A 322 4.46 -2.79 11.30
C TYR A 322 3.93 -3.27 9.96
N ALA A 323 3.62 -4.56 9.90
CA ALA A 323 2.98 -5.18 8.74
C ALA A 323 1.82 -6.08 9.15
N THR A 324 0.76 -6.08 8.33
CA THR A 324 -0.45 -6.88 8.58
C THR A 324 -0.91 -7.69 7.37
N GLY A 325 -0.44 -7.37 6.17
CA GLY A 325 -0.81 -8.08 4.94
C GLY A 325 -0.25 -9.50 4.90
N LYS A 326 -0.92 -10.42 4.21
CA LYS A 326 -0.44 -11.81 4.07
C LYS A 326 0.87 -11.83 3.27
N VAL A 327 1.85 -12.61 3.73
CA VAL A 327 3.16 -12.74 3.07
C VAL A 327 3.36 -14.17 2.58
N THR A 328 3.59 -14.34 1.27
CA THR A 328 3.87 -15.64 0.65
C THR A 328 5.18 -15.59 -0.12
N GLY A 329 6.09 -16.54 0.16
CA GLY A 329 7.42 -16.59 -0.43
C GLY A 329 7.99 -18.00 -0.48
N TRP A 330 9.25 -18.16 -0.90
CA TRP A 330 9.96 -19.44 -0.84
C TRP A 330 11.00 -19.48 0.30
N GLU A 331 11.98 -18.57 0.33
CA GLU A 331 13.08 -18.61 1.31
C GLU A 331 13.25 -17.24 1.97
N PHE A 332 13.56 -17.20 3.27
CA PHE A 332 13.64 -15.95 4.04
C PHE A 332 12.35 -15.12 3.94
N VAL A 333 11.25 -15.73 4.41
CA VAL A 333 9.93 -15.10 4.41
C VAL A 333 9.65 -14.57 5.82
N GLY A 334 9.56 -13.26 5.96
CA GLY A 334 9.27 -12.60 7.23
C GLY A 334 7.97 -11.83 7.17
N GLY A 335 7.21 -11.82 8.27
CA GLY A 335 6.01 -11.00 8.33
C GLY A 335 6.31 -9.50 8.30
N LEU A 336 7.46 -9.06 8.83
CA LEU A 336 7.95 -7.68 8.72
C LEU A 336 9.10 -7.57 7.71
N VAL A 337 10.19 -8.33 7.92
CA VAL A 337 11.42 -8.23 7.11
C VAL A 337 11.82 -9.61 6.58
N GLY A 338 12.07 -9.73 5.28
CA GLY A 338 12.53 -11.00 4.69
C GLY A 338 13.92 -11.40 5.21
N LEU A 339 14.93 -10.58 4.89
CA LEU A 339 16.30 -10.73 5.36
C LEU A 339 16.81 -9.43 5.99
N ALA A 340 17.43 -9.54 7.17
CA ALA A 340 18.17 -8.45 7.80
C ALA A 340 19.63 -8.86 7.99
N GLN A 341 20.58 -8.12 7.43
CA GLN A 341 22.00 -8.51 7.45
C GLN A 341 22.97 -7.34 7.58
N ARG A 342 24.20 -7.61 8.04
CA ARG A 342 25.29 -6.60 8.10
C ARG A 342 24.92 -5.39 8.97
N LYS A 343 24.66 -5.66 10.26
CA LYS A 343 24.42 -4.68 11.33
C LYS A 343 23.11 -3.89 11.23
N CYS A 344 22.06 -4.49 10.68
CA CYS A 344 20.74 -3.87 10.75
C CYS A 344 20.26 -3.73 12.20
N VAL A 345 19.43 -2.73 12.44
CA VAL A 345 18.72 -2.53 13.71
C VAL A 345 17.22 -2.55 13.44
N ILE A 346 16.53 -3.49 14.08
CA ILE A 346 15.07 -3.61 14.03
C ILE A 346 14.55 -3.41 15.44
N GLU A 347 13.81 -2.33 15.69
CA GLU A 347 13.34 -2.02 17.04
C GLU A 347 11.93 -1.47 17.11
N TYR A 348 11.18 -1.84 18.14
CA TYR A 348 9.80 -1.36 18.34
C TYR A 348 8.87 -1.67 17.16
N CYS A 349 9.03 -2.85 16.55
CA CYS A 349 8.26 -3.25 15.38
C CYS A 349 7.36 -4.44 15.67
N TYR A 350 6.29 -4.59 14.91
CA TYR A 350 5.47 -5.79 14.99
C TYR A 350 4.96 -6.30 13.65
N SER A 351 4.58 -7.56 13.62
CA SER A 351 3.90 -8.15 12.48
C SER A 351 2.71 -8.98 12.93
N SER A 352 1.54 -8.70 12.35
CA SER A 352 0.36 -9.56 12.46
C SER A 352 0.08 -10.30 11.14
N SER A 353 1.04 -10.31 10.23
CA SER A 353 0.94 -10.96 8.92
C SER A 353 0.91 -12.48 9.03
N ASP A 354 -0.05 -13.11 8.35
CA ASP A 354 0.03 -14.55 8.08
C ASP A 354 1.16 -14.81 7.07
N VAL A 355 2.15 -15.60 7.49
CA VAL A 355 3.36 -15.93 6.73
C VAL A 355 3.28 -17.35 6.19
N SER A 356 3.47 -17.51 4.89
CA SER A 356 3.51 -18.81 4.21
C SER A 356 4.77 -18.93 3.35
N SER A 357 5.72 -19.73 3.79
CA SER A 357 6.85 -20.17 2.98
C SER A 357 6.52 -21.49 2.27
N VAL A 358 6.55 -21.49 0.95
CA VAL A 358 6.04 -22.58 0.11
C VAL A 358 7.19 -23.28 -0.61
N MET A 359 7.26 -24.61 -0.47
CA MET A 359 8.15 -25.43 -1.28
C MET A 359 7.64 -25.52 -2.72
N LEU A 360 8.43 -25.02 -3.67
CA LEU A 360 8.13 -25.07 -5.09
C LEU A 360 8.91 -26.19 -5.79
N ALA A 361 8.32 -26.76 -6.84
CA ALA A 361 8.98 -27.79 -7.64
C ALA A 361 10.33 -27.30 -8.18
N GLY A 362 11.38 -28.09 -7.95
CA GLY A 362 12.75 -27.76 -8.39
C GLY A 362 13.57 -26.93 -7.39
N LYS A 363 12.98 -26.49 -6.27
CA LYS A 363 13.73 -25.87 -5.17
C LYS A 363 14.26 -26.93 -4.20
N THR A 364 15.54 -26.84 -3.85
CA THR A 364 16.23 -27.84 -3.02
C THR A 364 16.76 -27.30 -1.70
N SER A 365 16.75 -25.97 -1.51
CA SER A 365 17.15 -25.35 -0.24
C SER A 365 16.03 -25.46 0.79
N ALA A 366 16.43 -25.52 2.06
CA ALA A 366 15.53 -25.34 3.20
C ALA A 366 14.73 -24.05 3.05
N THR A 367 13.44 -24.08 3.40
CA THR A 367 12.71 -22.83 3.63
C THR A 367 13.21 -22.17 4.90
N ARG A 368 12.98 -20.87 5.05
CA ARG A 368 13.14 -20.16 6.33
C ARG A 368 12.00 -19.18 6.46
N ALA A 369 11.25 -19.27 7.56
CA ALA A 369 10.10 -18.42 7.79
C ALA A 369 10.01 -17.96 9.24
N GLY A 370 9.74 -16.67 9.43
CA GLY A 370 9.51 -16.09 10.74
C GLY A 370 8.33 -15.13 10.73
N GLY A 371 7.59 -15.07 11.84
CA GLY A 371 6.46 -14.15 11.94
C GLY A 371 6.87 -12.68 11.91
N LEU A 372 8.11 -12.35 12.32
CA LEU A 372 8.71 -11.02 12.18
C LEU A 372 9.78 -11.03 11.08
N LEU A 373 10.81 -11.88 11.20
CA LEU A 373 11.96 -11.93 10.30
C LEU A 373 12.16 -13.31 9.69
N GLY A 374 12.37 -13.40 8.38
CA GLY A 374 12.78 -14.66 7.75
C GLY A 374 14.15 -15.11 8.24
N GLU A 375 15.13 -14.21 8.18
CA GLU A 375 16.48 -14.40 8.74
C GLU A 375 17.09 -13.09 9.24
N ALA A 376 17.92 -13.21 10.29
CA ALA A 376 18.74 -12.12 10.80
C ALA A 376 20.21 -12.55 10.93
N GLU A 377 21.11 -11.85 10.23
CA GLU A 377 22.56 -12.07 10.27
C GLU A 377 23.32 -10.83 10.76
N ASN A 378 24.20 -10.98 11.75
CA ASN A 378 25.06 -9.90 12.25
C ASN A 378 24.27 -8.62 12.63
N SER A 379 23.06 -8.75 13.19
CA SER A 379 22.11 -7.64 13.37
C SER A 379 21.60 -7.53 14.82
N THR A 380 20.73 -6.56 15.10
CA THR A 380 20.06 -6.38 16.39
C THR A 380 18.55 -6.33 16.20
N VAL A 381 17.80 -7.11 17.00
CA VAL A 381 16.34 -7.12 17.03
C VAL A 381 15.89 -6.89 18.47
N GLN A 382 15.10 -5.86 18.73
CA GLN A 382 14.70 -5.53 20.10
C GLN A 382 13.30 -4.94 20.24
N TYR A 383 12.59 -5.31 21.31
CA TYR A 383 11.25 -4.78 21.60
C TYR A 383 10.25 -5.00 20.45
N CYS A 384 10.28 -6.19 19.85
CA CYS A 384 9.43 -6.53 18.72
C CYS A 384 8.54 -7.73 19.01
N TYR A 385 7.40 -7.84 18.32
CA TYR A 385 6.57 -9.05 18.40
C TYR A 385 5.98 -9.51 17.08
N ALA A 386 5.66 -10.81 17.01
CA ALA A 386 4.94 -11.40 15.89
C ALA A 386 3.69 -12.14 16.37
N ALA A 387 2.57 -11.96 15.65
CA ALA A 387 1.28 -12.52 16.01
C ALA A 387 0.55 -13.29 14.89
N GLY A 388 0.90 -13.06 13.63
CA GLY A 388 0.29 -13.81 12.52
C GLY A 388 0.80 -15.25 12.44
N ASN A 389 0.02 -16.14 11.82
CA ASN A 389 0.38 -17.55 11.74
C ASN A 389 1.60 -17.75 10.82
N VAL A 390 2.50 -18.67 11.16
CA VAL A 390 3.69 -18.95 10.36
C VAL A 390 3.65 -20.40 9.88
N THR A 391 3.56 -20.58 8.57
CA THR A 391 3.63 -21.90 7.92
C THR A 391 4.87 -21.95 7.02
N GLY A 392 5.67 -23.02 7.16
CA GLY A 392 6.82 -23.28 6.31
C GLY A 392 7.18 -24.77 6.28
N TYR A 393 8.31 -25.12 5.67
CA TYR A 393 8.75 -26.52 5.57
C TYR A 393 9.83 -26.86 6.60
N GLU A 394 10.94 -26.13 6.55
CA GLU A 394 12.10 -26.20 7.46
C GLU A 394 12.40 -24.81 8.05
N MET A 395 13.11 -24.75 9.18
CA MET A 395 13.60 -23.52 9.86
C MET A 395 12.52 -22.46 10.05
N VAL A 396 11.48 -22.84 10.78
CA VAL A 396 10.31 -21.99 11.01
C VAL A 396 10.22 -21.58 12.46
N GLY A 397 10.24 -20.28 12.72
CA GLY A 397 10.07 -19.72 14.06
C GLY A 397 8.88 -18.78 14.15
N GLY A 398 8.28 -18.67 15.32
CA GLY A 398 7.20 -17.72 15.52
C GLY A 398 7.63 -16.25 15.39
N LEU A 399 8.88 -15.91 15.72
CA LEU A 399 9.47 -14.58 15.52
C LEU A 399 10.48 -14.57 14.37
N LEU A 400 11.49 -15.45 14.43
CA LEU A 400 12.56 -15.55 13.44
C LEU A 400 12.70 -16.97 12.89
N GLY A 401 12.81 -17.10 11.57
CA GLY A 401 13.17 -18.40 10.96
C GLY A 401 14.59 -18.81 11.36
N SER A 402 15.57 -17.95 11.04
CA SER A 402 16.99 -18.18 11.33
C SER A 402 17.69 -16.99 11.97
N CYS A 403 18.60 -17.28 12.91
CA CYS A 403 19.40 -16.29 13.61
C CYS A 403 20.89 -16.65 13.60
N TYR A 404 21.71 -15.75 13.03
CA TYR A 404 23.16 -15.89 12.91
C TYR A 404 23.87 -14.64 13.44
N ASN A 405 24.63 -14.78 14.53
CA ASN A 405 25.37 -13.69 15.18
C ASN A 405 24.52 -12.43 15.43
N THR A 406 23.24 -12.61 15.76
CA THR A 406 22.28 -11.53 15.96
C THR A 406 21.90 -11.41 17.43
N ALA A 407 21.87 -10.18 17.95
CA ALA A 407 21.37 -9.91 19.30
C ALA A 407 19.84 -9.80 19.27
N ILE A 408 19.15 -10.59 20.09
CA ILE A 408 17.68 -10.56 20.22
C ILE A 408 17.34 -10.27 21.67
N THR A 409 16.64 -9.16 21.92
CA THR A 409 16.33 -8.70 23.27
C THR A 409 14.87 -8.24 23.40
N GLU A 410 14.15 -8.75 24.39
CA GLU A 410 12.78 -8.28 24.70
C GLU A 410 11.80 -8.48 23.54
N CYS A 411 11.92 -9.60 22.82
CA CYS A 411 11.02 -9.92 21.72
C CYS A 411 10.06 -11.07 22.06
N HIS A 412 8.87 -11.02 21.45
CA HIS A 412 7.76 -11.92 21.75
C HIS A 412 7.20 -12.60 20.50
N SER A 413 6.79 -13.86 20.62
CA SER A 413 5.96 -14.50 19.60
C SER A 413 4.67 -15.05 20.16
N LEU A 414 3.58 -14.64 19.51
CA LEU A 414 2.20 -15.07 19.70
C LEU A 414 1.72 -15.96 18.55
N ALA A 415 2.57 -16.16 17.54
CA ALA A 415 2.23 -16.84 16.30
C ALA A 415 2.00 -18.33 16.51
N PHE A 416 0.95 -18.88 15.89
CA PHE A 416 0.83 -20.33 15.68
C PHE A 416 1.81 -20.77 14.58
N VAL A 417 2.62 -21.78 14.86
CA VAL A 417 3.72 -22.19 13.97
C VAL A 417 3.50 -23.59 13.45
N THR A 418 3.55 -23.77 12.13
CA THR A 418 3.44 -25.06 11.44
C THR A 418 4.64 -25.29 10.53
N ALA A 419 5.36 -26.41 10.73
CA ALA A 419 6.44 -26.85 9.86
C ALA A 419 6.68 -28.35 9.95
N GLU A 420 7.41 -28.90 8.98
CA GLU A 420 7.78 -30.32 8.93
C GLU A 420 9.01 -30.63 9.79
N THR A 421 10.02 -29.75 9.75
CA THR A 421 11.28 -29.93 10.50
C THR A 421 11.82 -28.58 11.03
N SER A 422 12.68 -28.64 12.05
CA SER A 422 13.38 -27.45 12.61
C SER A 422 12.42 -26.30 12.94
N VAL A 423 11.48 -26.56 13.84
CA VAL A 423 10.42 -25.64 14.25
C VAL A 423 10.63 -25.14 15.67
N GLY A 424 10.31 -23.87 15.92
CA GLY A 424 10.37 -23.31 17.26
C GLY A 424 9.31 -22.24 17.52
N GLY A 425 8.89 -22.13 18.78
CA GLY A 425 7.90 -21.12 19.18
C GLY A 425 8.39 -19.68 19.00
N LEU A 426 9.68 -19.40 19.19
CA LEU A 426 10.29 -18.08 18.87
C LEU A 426 11.23 -18.16 17.67
N LEU A 427 12.21 -19.04 17.72
CA LEU A 427 13.29 -19.18 16.75
C LEU A 427 13.25 -20.58 16.14
N GLY A 428 13.25 -20.67 14.81
CA GLY A 428 13.42 -21.95 14.11
C GLY A 428 14.85 -22.49 14.28
N VAL A 429 15.84 -21.64 14.01
CA VAL A 429 17.28 -21.94 14.19
C VAL A 429 18.00 -20.79 14.89
N HIS A 430 18.88 -21.14 15.82
CA HIS A 430 19.80 -20.21 16.48
C HIS A 430 21.24 -20.75 16.38
N ALA A 431 22.06 -20.13 15.52
CA ALA A 431 23.44 -20.55 15.33
C ALA A 431 24.40 -19.81 16.27
N SER A 432 24.19 -18.51 16.46
CA SER A 432 25.00 -17.67 17.34
C SER A 432 24.30 -16.33 17.60
N GLY A 433 24.84 -15.52 18.51
CA GLY A 433 24.26 -14.24 18.92
C GLY A 433 23.71 -14.27 20.34
N ASN A 434 23.48 -13.09 20.91
CA ASN A 434 23.04 -12.95 22.31
C ASN A 434 21.53 -12.94 22.41
N LEU A 435 20.97 -13.77 23.29
CA LEU A 435 19.53 -13.85 23.54
C LEU A 435 19.26 -13.40 24.97
N LYS A 436 18.39 -12.41 25.13
CA LYS A 436 18.08 -11.83 26.44
C LYS A 436 16.60 -11.52 26.57
N ARG A 437 15.91 -12.20 27.49
CA ARG A 437 14.51 -11.95 27.84
C ARG A 437 13.61 -11.99 26.60
N ASN A 438 13.57 -13.14 25.94
CA ASN A 438 12.71 -13.34 24.78
C ASN A 438 11.69 -14.43 25.09
N TYR A 439 10.46 -14.23 24.62
CA TYR A 439 9.31 -15.01 25.08
C TYR A 439 8.46 -15.56 23.93
N TRP A 440 7.95 -16.77 24.05
CA TRP A 440 6.99 -17.33 23.08
C TRP A 440 5.81 -18.00 23.77
N SER A 441 4.63 -17.93 23.15
CA SER A 441 3.40 -18.50 23.70
C SER A 441 3.38 -20.02 23.53
N ILE A 442 3.39 -20.78 24.62
CA ILE A 442 3.44 -22.25 24.61
C ILE A 442 2.16 -22.83 24.02
N ASP A 443 1.02 -22.38 24.52
CA ASP A 443 -0.31 -22.80 24.10
C ASP A 443 -0.77 -22.10 22.81
N GLY A 444 -0.31 -20.88 22.55
CA GLY A 444 -0.61 -20.15 21.30
C GLY A 444 0.19 -20.64 20.09
N SER A 445 1.44 -21.08 20.29
CA SER A 445 2.30 -21.46 19.15
C SER A 445 2.08 -22.87 18.61
N GLY A 446 1.49 -23.75 19.42
CA GLY A 446 1.42 -25.18 19.12
C GLY A 446 2.76 -25.92 19.27
N GLN A 447 3.80 -25.26 19.78
CA GLN A 447 5.15 -25.81 19.92
C GLN A 447 5.49 -26.17 21.37
N GLN A 448 6.42 -27.11 21.55
CA GLN A 448 6.92 -27.51 22.87
C GLN A 448 8.31 -26.95 23.19
N SER A 449 8.97 -26.35 22.19
CA SER A 449 10.33 -25.83 22.30
C SER A 449 10.58 -24.70 21.32
N SER A 450 11.70 -24.02 21.49
CA SER A 450 12.26 -23.05 20.55
C SER A 450 13.77 -23.18 20.53
N ALA A 451 14.42 -22.84 19.42
CA ALA A 451 15.87 -22.77 19.37
C ALA A 451 16.40 -21.64 20.27
N GLY A 452 17.63 -21.82 20.78
CA GLY A 452 18.30 -20.85 21.66
C GLY A 452 17.79 -20.85 23.11
N SER A 453 18.44 -20.05 23.95
CA SER A 453 18.04 -19.85 25.36
C SER A 453 16.92 -18.81 25.46
N VAL A 454 15.68 -19.22 25.16
CA VAL A 454 14.47 -18.39 25.20
C VAL A 454 13.41 -19.01 26.12
N THR A 455 12.45 -18.21 26.59
CA THR A 455 11.49 -18.62 27.62
C THR A 455 10.11 -18.83 27.03
N GLY A 456 9.51 -20.01 27.21
CA GLY A 456 8.09 -20.21 26.91
C GLY A 456 7.23 -19.68 28.05
N LEU A 457 6.16 -18.97 27.72
CA LEU A 457 5.12 -18.52 28.64
C LEU A 457 3.77 -19.03 28.14
N THR A 458 2.82 -19.25 29.03
CA THR A 458 1.41 -19.42 28.63
C THR A 458 0.86 -18.11 28.03
N ALA A 459 -0.19 -18.18 27.24
CA ALA A 459 -0.85 -16.99 26.69
C ALA A 459 -1.29 -16.01 27.79
N ALA A 460 -1.74 -16.54 28.94
CA ALA A 460 -2.10 -15.74 30.10
C ALA A 460 -0.89 -15.00 30.68
N GLU A 461 0.23 -15.69 30.91
CA GLU A 461 1.48 -15.07 31.41
C GLU A 461 2.06 -14.07 30.40
N MET A 462 1.89 -14.32 29.10
CA MET A 462 2.37 -13.43 28.05
C MET A 462 1.57 -12.13 27.97
N ALA A 463 0.26 -12.17 28.22
CA ALA A 463 -0.61 -11.00 28.26
C ALA A 463 -0.42 -10.13 29.52
N GLU A 464 0.31 -10.62 30.53
CA GLU A 464 0.61 -9.81 31.71
C GLU A 464 1.57 -8.67 31.39
N GLN A 465 1.33 -7.48 31.93
CA GLN A 465 2.23 -6.32 31.80
C GLN A 465 3.66 -6.62 32.31
N SER A 466 3.81 -7.62 33.18
CA SER A 466 5.09 -8.13 33.69
C SER A 466 6.02 -8.64 32.56
N SER A 467 5.46 -9.11 31.44
CA SER A 467 6.20 -9.59 30.28
C SER A 467 6.74 -8.46 29.38
N PHE A 468 6.27 -7.21 29.60
CA PHE A 468 6.61 -6.01 28.84
C PHE A 468 7.20 -4.89 29.71
N VAL A 469 7.72 -5.18 30.90
CA VAL A 469 8.14 -4.16 31.90
C VAL A 469 9.20 -3.19 31.37
N SER A 470 9.99 -3.59 30.39
CA SER A 470 11.02 -2.76 29.76
C SER A 470 10.55 -2.00 28.51
N TRP A 471 9.31 -2.23 28.06
CA TRP A 471 8.76 -1.57 26.88
C TRP A 471 8.28 -0.16 27.24
N ASN A 472 8.53 0.78 26.34
CA ASN A 472 8.24 2.18 26.58
C ASN A 472 6.76 2.51 26.34
N ALA A 473 6.06 2.98 27.37
CA ALA A 473 4.66 3.41 27.30
C ALA A 473 4.42 4.71 26.50
N SER A 474 5.47 5.40 26.05
CA SER A 474 5.35 6.47 25.05
C SER A 474 5.35 5.95 23.61
N VAL A 475 5.67 4.68 23.40
CA VAL A 475 5.72 4.03 22.06
C VAL A 475 4.57 3.03 21.93
N TRP A 476 4.26 2.31 23.02
CA TRP A 476 3.28 1.23 23.03
C TRP A 476 2.05 1.58 23.86
N ASP A 477 0.87 1.31 23.30
CA ASP A 477 -0.40 1.24 24.01
C ASP A 477 -0.61 -0.18 24.53
N PHE A 478 -0.81 -0.31 25.85
CA PHE A 478 -1.04 -1.56 26.57
C PHE A 478 -2.51 -1.75 26.98
N SER A 479 -3.44 -1.00 26.38
CA SER A 479 -4.87 -1.07 26.72
C SER A 479 -5.55 -2.38 26.29
N GLY A 480 -4.99 -3.07 25.31
CA GLY A 480 -5.44 -4.39 24.84
C GLY A 480 -4.67 -5.57 25.45
N ASP A 481 -5.00 -6.78 25.01
CA ASP A 481 -4.32 -8.01 25.45
C ASP A 481 -2.84 -8.05 25.04
N TYR A 482 -2.46 -7.33 23.97
CA TYR A 482 -1.09 -7.21 23.49
C TYR A 482 -0.76 -5.76 23.10
N PRO A 483 0.51 -5.33 23.21
CA PRO A 483 0.90 -3.96 22.92
C PRO A 483 0.68 -3.61 21.44
N VAL A 484 0.15 -2.42 21.16
CA VAL A 484 0.08 -1.85 19.80
C VAL A 484 0.82 -0.53 19.75
N LEU A 485 1.35 -0.15 18.59
CA LEU A 485 2.04 1.14 18.46
C LEU A 485 1.03 2.28 18.66
N ILE A 486 1.42 3.29 19.43
CA ILE A 486 0.66 4.52 19.58
C ILE A 486 0.72 5.24 18.22
N ALA A 487 -0.43 5.51 17.62
CA ALA A 487 -0.50 6.33 16.41
C ALA A 487 0.11 7.70 16.71
N GLN A 488 1.17 8.05 15.98
CA GLN A 488 1.82 9.36 16.07
C GLN A 488 1.15 10.38 15.14
#